data_AF-A0A7W1MB91-F1
#
_entry.id   AF-A0A7W1MB91-F1
#
_cell.length_a   1.000
_cell.length_b   1.000
_cell.length_c   1.000
_cell.angle_alpha   90.00
_cell.angle_beta   90.00
_cell.angle_gamma   90.00
#
_symmetry.space_group_name_H-M   'P 1'
#
loop_
_entity.id
_entity.type
_entity.pdbx_description
1 polymer ?
#
loop_
_entity_poly.entity_id
_entity_poly.type
_entity_poly.pdbx_seq_one_letter_code
_entity_poly.pdbx_strand_id
1 'polypeptide(L)' 'MVSNLKYPSLNTHKYDDMEGLNGEEVFESYAQNNTPGAFKIFWHYGPGKKKIITILLISPHP' A
#
# COMPACT_ATOMS: atom_id res chain seq x y z
N MET A 1 11.67 -11.49 3.49
CA MET A 1 11.05 -11.13 4.77
C MET A 1 11.12 -9.61 4.92
N VAL A 2 10.01 -8.90 4.80
CA VAL A 2 9.93 -7.47 5.14
C VAL A 2 8.86 -7.34 6.22
N SER A 3 9.27 -7.52 7.48
CA SER A 3 8.40 -7.37 8.64
C SER A 3 8.61 -6.00 9.27
N ASN A 4 7.89 -5.00 8.74
CA ASN A 4 7.09 -4.01 9.49
C ASN A 4 7.07 -2.61 8.83
N LEU A 5 5.89 -2.13 8.44
CA LEU A 5 5.61 -0.70 8.21
C LEU A 5 4.61 -0.20 9.27
N LYS A 6 5.08 -0.21 10.52
CA LYS A 6 4.50 0.28 11.79
C LYS A 6 3.17 -0.32 12.28
N TYR A 7 2.31 -0.87 11.41
CA TYR A 7 1.00 -1.40 11.80
C TYR A 7 0.75 -2.79 11.20
N PRO A 8 1.03 -3.88 11.95
CA PRO A 8 0.90 -5.25 11.45
C PRO A 8 -0.52 -5.60 10.98
N SER A 9 -1.53 -4.93 11.53
CA SER A 9 -2.93 -5.13 11.16
C SER A 9 -3.24 -4.72 9.72
N LEU A 10 -2.46 -3.84 9.10
CA LEU A 10 -2.68 -3.41 7.71
C LEU A 10 -2.07 -4.39 6.68
N ASN A 11 -1.27 -5.36 7.13
CA ASN A 11 -0.63 -6.37 6.30
C ASN A 11 0.00 -5.80 5.00
N THR A 12 0.83 -4.77 5.19
CA THR A 12 1.48 -4.04 4.10
C THR A 12 2.64 -4.83 3.51
N HIS A 13 2.69 -4.93 2.18
CA HIS A 13 3.82 -5.50 1.45
C HIS A 13 4.04 -4.76 0.12
N LYS A 14 5.24 -4.89 -0.45
CA LYS A 14 5.55 -4.34 -1.78
C LYS A 14 4.68 -5.06 -2.82
N TYR A 15 4.16 -4.30 -3.78
CA TYR A 15 3.38 -4.81 -4.90
C TYR A 15 4.23 -4.71 -6.17
N ASP A 16 4.82 -5.84 -6.58
CA ASP A 16 5.87 -5.86 -7.60
C ASP A 16 5.35 -5.68 -9.05
N ASP A 17 4.03 -5.77 -9.27
CA ASP A 17 3.42 -5.65 -10.60
C ASP A 17 3.13 -4.18 -11.00
N MET A 18 3.44 -3.21 -10.13
CA MET A 18 3.18 -1.79 -10.37
C MET A 18 4.32 -0.92 -9.84
N GLU A 19 4.62 0.15 -10.58
CA GLU A 19 5.50 1.22 -10.14
C GLU A 19 4.75 2.56 -10.21
N GLY A 20 5.19 3.52 -9.38
CA GLY A 20 4.75 4.90 -9.50
C GLY A 20 5.24 5.52 -10.82
N LEU A 21 4.68 6.69 -11.18
CA LEU A 21 4.98 7.36 -12.45
C LEU A 21 6.47 7.70 -12.63
N ASN A 22 7.26 7.76 -11.55
CA ASN A 22 8.69 8.03 -11.59
C ASN A 22 9.54 6.82 -11.11
N GLY A 23 8.97 5.61 -11.12
CA GLY A 23 9.65 4.39 -10.66
C GLY A 23 9.61 4.19 -9.14
N GLU A 24 8.67 4.82 -8.43
CA GLU A 24 8.50 4.61 -7.00
C GLU A 24 8.01 3.19 -6.70
N GLU A 25 8.53 2.57 -5.65
CA GLU A 25 8.02 1.29 -5.16
C GLU A 25 6.58 1.45 -4.64
N VAL A 26 5.67 0.64 -5.17
CA VAL A 26 4.28 0.60 -4.75
C VAL A 26 4.08 -0.46 -3.67
N PHE A 27 3.19 -0.17 -2.73
CA PHE A 27 2.81 -1.04 -1.63
C PHE A 27 1.31 -1.29 -1.67
N GLU A 28 0.93 -2.52 -1.34
CA GLU A 28 -0.45 -2.92 -1.07
C GLU A 28 -0.66 -3.00 0.44
N SER A 29 -1.78 -2.44 0.93
CA SER A 29 -2.23 -2.53 2.32
C SER A 29 -3.72 -2.85 2.40
N TYR A 30 -4.12 -3.63 3.40
CA TYR A 30 -5.53 -3.85 3.74
C TYR A 30 -6.05 -2.68 4.58
N ALA A 31 -7.12 -2.03 4.13
CA ALA A 31 -7.80 -0.96 4.88
C ALA A 31 -8.50 -1.49 6.13
N GLN A 32 -8.91 -2.75 6.09
CA GLN A 32 -9.58 -3.46 7.17
C GLN A 32 -8.99 -4.87 7.28
N ASN A 33 -8.63 -5.30 8.48
CA ASN A 33 -8.14 -6.64 8.74
C ASN A 33 -9.29 -7.57 9.13
N ASN A 34 -9.28 -8.82 8.67
CA ASN A 34 -10.24 -9.88 9.06
C ASN A 34 -11.73 -9.49 8.94
N THR A 35 -12.10 -8.65 7.97
CA THR A 35 -13.49 -8.22 7.73
C THR A 35 -13.89 -8.60 6.30
N PRO A 36 -15.03 -9.28 6.07
CA PRO A 36 -15.57 -9.51 4.72
C PRO A 36 -15.78 -8.19 3.97
N GLY A 37 -15.38 -8.12 2.70
CA GLY A 37 -15.48 -6.90 1.89
C GLY A 37 -14.41 -5.84 2.20
N ALA A 38 -13.27 -6.25 2.78
CA ALA A 38 -12.14 -5.35 3.03
C ALA A 38 -11.70 -4.65 1.74
N PHE A 39 -11.25 -3.40 1.85
CA PHE A 39 -10.62 -2.72 0.74
C PHE A 39 -9.11 -2.92 0.75
N LYS A 40 -8.50 -3.00 -0.44
CA LYS A 40 -7.06 -2.87 -0.65
C LYS A 40 -6.75 -1.44 -1.07
N ILE A 41 -5.65 -0.91 -0.53
CA ILE A 41 -5.13 0.41 -0.85
C ILE A 41 -3.74 0.21 -1.46
N PHE A 42 -3.55 0.77 -2.66
CA PHE A 42 -2.26 0.81 -3.34
C PHE A 42 -1.67 2.21 -3.21
N TRP A 43 -0.43 2.30 -2.75
CA TRP A 43 0.19 3.57 -2.43
C TRP A 43 1.71 3.55 -2.57
N HIS A 44 2.33 4.71 -2.72
CA HIS A 44 3.79 4.88 -2.65
C HIS A 44 4.16 6.13 -1.87
N TYR A 45 5.42 6.24 -1.46
CA TYR A 45 5.96 7.50 -0.96
C TYR A 45 6.07 8.49 -2.12
N GLY A 46 5.49 9.68 -1.97
CA GLY A 46 5.44 10.68 -3.04
C GLY A 46 6.85 11.15 -3.47
N PRO A 47 7.01 11.62 -4.72
CA PRO A 47 8.29 12.12 -5.21
C PRO A 47 8.76 13.31 -4.35
N GLY A 48 10.00 13.24 -3.85
CA GLY A 48 10.58 14.28 -2.99
C GLY A 48 10.55 13.96 -1.49
N LYS A 49 10.22 14.96 -0.65
CA LYS A 49 10.37 14.83 0.82
C LYS A 49 9.57 13.63 1.35
N LYS A 50 10.21 12.82 2.23
CA LYS A 50 9.73 11.57 2.87
C LYS A 50 8.45 11.68 3.75
N LYS A 51 7.58 12.67 3.53
CA LYS A 51 6.38 12.95 4.33
C LYS A 51 5.07 12.91 3.52
N ILE A 52 5.12 12.62 2.23
CA ILE A 52 3.93 12.50 1.37
C ILE A 52 3.69 11.01 1.08
N ILE A 53 2.44 10.58 1.26
CA ILE A 53 1.93 9.29 0.81
C ILE A 53 0.97 9.58 -0.33
N THR A 54 1.19 8.95 -1.47
CA THR A 54 0.31 9.05 -2.64
C THR A 54 -0.54 7.79 -2.71
N ILE A 55 -1.86 7.95 -2.73
CA ILE A 55 -2.80 6.85 -2.97
C ILE A 55 -3.05 6.74 -4.46
N LEU A 56 -2.81 5.56 -5.03
CA LEU A 56 -2.98 5.26 -6.44
C LEU A 56 -4.37 4.68 -6.73
N LEU A 57 -4.80 3.73 -5.89
CA LEU A 57 -6.03 2.99 -6.08
C LEU A 57 -6.59 2.53 -4.73
N ILE A 58 -7.92 2.52 -4.63
CA ILE A 58 -8.67 1.82 -3.59
C ILE A 58 -9.61 0.85 -4.30
N SER A 59 -9.47 -0.45 -4.04
CA SER A 59 -10.29 -1.48 -4.67
C SER A 59 -10.92 -2.40 -3.62
N PRO A 60 -12.16 -2.90 -3.84
CA PRO A 60 -12.69 -4.00 -3.03
C PRO A 60 -11.75 -5.20 -3.11
N HIS A 61 -11.56 -5.88 -1.98
CA HIS A 61 -11.02 -7.24 -1.96
C HIS A 61 -12.14 -8.21 -2.35
N PRO A 62 -11.86 -9.22 -3.20
CA PRO A 62 -12.82 -10.25 -3.53
C PRO A 62 -13.41 -10.98 -2.30
#